data_AF-A0A1Q3EM88-F1
#
_entry.id   AF-A0A1Q3EM88-F1
#
_cell.length_a   1.000
_cell.length_b   1.000
_cell.length_c   1.000
_cell.angle_alpha   90.00
_cell.angle_beta   90.00
_cell.angle_gamma   90.00
#
_symmetry.space_group_name_H-M   'P 1'
#
loop_
_entity.id
_entity.type
_entity.pdbx_description
1 polymer ?
#
loop_
_entity_poly.entity_id
_entity_poly.type
_entity_poly.pdbx_seq_one_letter_code
_entity_poly.pdbx_strand_id
1 'polypeptide(L)'
;MLGKRSLPAGMEQTVRAVSQNIKLKPDSEKELQRFSVLSDKEQRIWLGAWILQLRETCDGIDPADSAYNIPKKTQIAIKAAVIKTILDPGLPAYLKPAAITKFTIYLMADSASNYNNIKDDSTKNSAIKASACTKFDHSRSDLKKCIHSSFISKEKPDPDNIVQLCEAMIMKLGASTLGHTVTLPLAARIAFLRKVYFDNRDGTGVCGDMYWEQVNEQLEELQCKESREISLAFKETLEEDLKSYGAVHLDGLVLLED
;
A
#
# COMPACT_ATOMS: atom_id res chain seq x y z
N MET A 1 -30.07 39.23 -34.29
CA MET A 1 -29.12 40.36 -34.15
C MET A 1 -29.69 41.33 -33.12
N LEU A 2 -29.16 41.34 -31.90
CA LEU A 2 -29.54 42.32 -30.86
C LEU A 2 -28.76 43.61 -31.13
N GLY A 3 -29.45 44.74 -31.25
CA GLY A 3 -28.83 46.05 -31.46
C GLY A 3 -27.89 46.41 -30.30
N LYS A 4 -26.76 47.07 -30.61
CA LYS A 4 -25.79 47.56 -29.61
C LYS A 4 -26.48 48.55 -28.66
N ARG A 5 -26.91 48.09 -27.49
CA ARG A 5 -27.35 48.95 -26.38
C ARG A 5 -26.13 49.30 -25.53
N SER A 6 -25.88 50.60 -25.32
CA SER A 6 -24.86 51.07 -24.39
C SER A 6 -25.38 51.02 -22.96
N LEU A 7 -24.50 50.74 -22.00
CA LEU A 7 -24.86 50.69 -20.58
C LEU A 7 -25.24 52.07 -20.05
N PRO A 8 -26.23 52.18 -19.16
CA PRO A 8 -26.48 53.39 -18.39
C PRO A 8 -25.25 53.74 -17.55
N ALA A 9 -24.88 55.03 -17.50
CA ALA A 9 -23.80 55.54 -16.66
C ALA A 9 -24.09 55.22 -15.18
N GLY A 10 -23.33 54.28 -14.61
CA GLY A 10 -23.51 53.75 -13.25
C GLY A 10 -23.58 52.22 -13.20
N MET A 11 -24.16 51.57 -14.20
CA MET A 11 -24.28 50.11 -14.23
C MET A 11 -22.95 49.43 -14.55
N GLU A 12 -22.10 50.06 -15.37
CA GLU A 12 -20.72 49.63 -15.63
C GLU A 12 -19.85 49.62 -14.37
N GLN A 13 -19.99 50.64 -13.52
CA GLN A 13 -19.25 50.73 -12.26
C GLN A 13 -19.69 49.62 -11.30
N THR A 14 -21.00 49.35 -11.22
CA THR A 14 -21.54 48.26 -10.41
C THR A 14 -21.08 46.88 -10.90
N VAL A 15 -21.10 46.62 -12.21
CA VAL A 15 -20.62 45.35 -12.78
C VAL A 15 -19.14 45.14 -12.46
N ARG A 16 -18.29 46.16 -12.65
CA ARG A 16 -16.86 46.05 -12.30
C ARG A 16 -16.64 45.82 -10.81
N ALA A 17 -17.35 46.55 -9.94
CA ALA A 17 -17.24 46.38 -8.50
C ALA A 17 -17.66 44.97 -8.05
N VAL A 18 -18.77 44.45 -8.58
CA VAL A 18 -19.26 43.09 -8.29
C VAL A 18 -18.30 42.02 -8.81
N SER A 19 -17.80 42.17 -10.05
CA SER A 19 -16.82 41.25 -10.65
C SER A 19 -15.53 41.18 -9.84
N GLN A 20 -15.02 42.33 -9.37
CA GLN A 20 -13.82 42.39 -8.53
C GLN A 20 -14.05 41.77 -7.14
N ASN A 21 -15.19 42.06 -6.51
CA ASN A 21 -15.53 41.51 -5.19
C ASN A 21 -15.64 39.98 -5.21
N ILE A 22 -16.21 39.40 -6.27
CA ILE A 22 -16.39 37.94 -6.40
C ILE A 22 -15.20 37.29 -7.13
N LYS A 23 -14.23 38.08 -7.60
CA LYS A 23 -13.03 37.62 -8.33
C LYS A 23 -13.39 36.81 -9.58
N LEU A 24 -14.32 37.30 -10.39
CA LEU A 24 -14.69 36.66 -11.64
C LEU A 24 -13.50 36.62 -12.63
N LYS A 25 -13.43 35.55 -13.43
CA LYS A 25 -12.47 35.48 -14.55
C LYS A 25 -12.85 36.51 -15.64
N PRO A 26 -11.89 36.98 -16.46
CA PRO A 26 -12.16 38.00 -17.48
C PRO A 26 -13.30 37.66 -18.46
N ASP A 27 -13.47 36.37 -18.80
CA ASP A 27 -14.56 35.94 -19.69
C ASP A 27 -15.92 35.96 -19.00
N SER A 28 -15.98 35.62 -17.70
CA SER A 28 -17.19 35.72 -16.89
C SER A 28 -17.59 37.17 -16.61
N GLU A 29 -16.61 38.08 -16.48
CA GLU A 29 -16.86 39.52 -16.36
C GLU A 29 -17.50 40.09 -17.64
N LYS A 30 -16.99 39.72 -18.82
CA LYS A 30 -17.61 40.12 -20.11
C LYS A 30 -19.03 39.59 -20.23
N GLU A 31 -19.28 38.38 -19.76
CA GLU A 31 -20.60 37.77 -19.81
C GLU A 31 -21.57 38.45 -18.82
N LEU A 32 -21.11 38.83 -17.62
CA LEU A 32 -21.88 39.63 -16.67
C LEU A 32 -22.19 41.04 -17.23
N GLN A 33 -21.24 41.65 -17.93
CA GLN A 33 -21.46 42.93 -18.61
C GLN A 33 -22.54 42.80 -19.70
N ARG A 34 -22.50 41.73 -20.50
CA ARG A 34 -23.56 41.42 -21.48
C ARG A 34 -24.91 41.18 -20.82
N PHE A 35 -24.94 40.50 -19.68
CA PHE A 35 -26.16 40.29 -18.91
C PHE A 35 -26.76 41.61 -18.41
N SER A 36 -25.93 42.55 -17.96
CA SER A 36 -26.38 43.82 -17.38
C SER A 36 -27.05 44.80 -18.35
N VAL A 37 -26.80 44.68 -19.67
CA VAL A 37 -27.48 45.50 -20.70
C VAL A 37 -28.85 44.95 -21.12
N LEU A 38 -29.20 43.74 -20.69
CA LEU A 38 -30.46 43.11 -21.04
C LEU A 38 -31.60 43.72 -20.24
N SER A 39 -32.80 43.79 -20.83
CA SER A 39 -34.02 44.13 -20.08
C SER A 39 -34.36 43.04 -19.06
N ASP A 40 -35.16 43.36 -18.05
CA ASP A 40 -35.57 42.40 -17.01
C ASP A 40 -36.17 41.10 -17.58
N LYS A 41 -36.94 41.20 -18.67
CA LYS A 41 -37.51 40.03 -19.35
C LYS A 41 -36.42 39.19 -20.01
N GLU A 42 -35.48 39.82 -20.70
CA GLU A 42 -34.34 39.16 -21.34
C GLU A 42 -33.40 38.53 -20.29
N GLN A 43 -33.16 39.21 -19.17
CA GLN A 43 -32.37 38.69 -18.05
C GLN A 43 -32.99 37.41 -17.44
N ARG A 44 -34.31 37.39 -17.24
CA ARG A 44 -35.01 36.20 -16.73
C ARG A 44 -34.90 35.01 -17.67
N ILE A 45 -35.06 35.24 -18.98
CA ILE A 45 -34.89 34.19 -20.00
C ILE A 45 -33.44 33.69 -19.99
N TRP A 46 -32.48 34.60 -19.92
CA TRP A 46 -31.05 34.28 -19.90
C TRP A 46 -30.67 33.44 -18.68
N LEU A 47 -31.13 33.81 -17.48
CA LEU A 47 -30.95 33.00 -16.27
C LEU A 47 -31.60 31.63 -16.39
N GLY A 48 -32.81 31.55 -16.95
CA GLY A 48 -33.49 30.28 -17.22
C GLY A 48 -32.66 29.37 -18.13
N ALA A 49 -32.08 29.91 -19.21
CA ALA A 49 -31.21 29.16 -20.11
C ALA A 49 -29.94 28.64 -19.40
N TRP A 50 -29.29 29.47 -18.57
CA TRP A 50 -28.13 29.05 -17.79
C TRP A 50 -28.46 27.98 -16.74
N ILE A 51 -29.62 28.06 -16.09
CA ILE A 51 -30.08 27.02 -15.16
C ILE A 51 -30.28 25.69 -15.89
N LEU A 52 -30.88 25.71 -17.09
CA LEU A 52 -31.05 24.51 -17.91
C LEU A 52 -29.70 23.95 -18.37
N GLN A 53 -28.77 24.80 -18.83
CA GLN A 53 -27.42 24.39 -19.21
C GLN A 53 -26.64 23.81 -18.03
N LEU A 54 -26.75 24.42 -16.84
CA LEU A 54 -26.15 23.89 -15.62
C LEU A 54 -26.73 22.52 -15.27
N ARG A 55 -28.04 22.35 -15.38
CA ARG A 55 -28.70 21.04 -15.18
C ARG A 55 -28.16 20.01 -16.17
N GLU A 56 -28.11 20.32 -17.46
CA GLU A 56 -27.56 19.41 -18.49
C GLU A 56 -26.09 19.07 -18.22
N THR A 57 -25.30 20.05 -17.78
CA THR A 57 -23.90 19.83 -17.39
C THR A 57 -23.81 18.93 -16.17
N CYS A 58 -24.65 19.14 -15.16
CA CYS A 58 -24.72 18.28 -13.97
C CYS A 58 -25.20 16.87 -14.29
N ASP A 59 -26.18 16.71 -15.19
CA ASP A 59 -26.68 15.41 -15.65
C ASP A 59 -25.59 14.64 -16.43
N GLY A 60 -24.63 15.33 -17.04
CA GLY A 60 -23.46 14.74 -17.70
C GLY A 60 -22.22 14.55 -16.81
N ILE A 61 -22.25 15.03 -15.55
CA ILE A 61 -21.19 14.73 -14.58
C ILE A 61 -21.51 13.37 -13.97
N ASP A 62 -20.90 12.31 -14.52
CA ASP A 62 -20.83 11.04 -13.82
C ASP A 62 -20.12 11.31 -12.47
N PRO A 63 -20.72 10.95 -11.32
CA PRO A 63 -20.02 11.04 -10.06
C PRO A 63 -18.75 10.19 -10.20
N ALA A 64 -17.58 10.79 -9.94
CA ALA A 64 -16.32 10.04 -9.92
C ALA A 64 -16.55 8.79 -9.08
N ASP A 65 -16.32 7.61 -9.67
CA ASP A 65 -16.50 6.31 -9.02
C ASP A 65 -16.04 6.42 -7.58
N SER A 66 -16.98 6.47 -6.65
CA SER A 66 -16.65 6.77 -5.26
C SER A 66 -15.68 5.69 -4.82
N ALA A 67 -14.44 6.08 -4.47
CA ALA A 67 -13.38 5.15 -4.14
C ALA A 67 -13.93 4.09 -3.17
N TYR A 68 -13.89 2.82 -3.57
CA TYR A 68 -14.52 1.75 -2.81
C TYR A 68 -14.03 1.77 -1.37
N ASN A 69 -14.93 2.09 -0.44
CA ASN A 69 -14.59 2.14 0.97
C ASN A 69 -14.55 0.71 1.52
N ILE A 70 -13.33 0.18 1.67
CA ILE A 70 -13.10 -1.18 2.16
C ILE A 70 -13.64 -1.30 3.59
N PRO A 71 -14.59 -2.21 3.87
CA PRO A 71 -15.12 -2.40 5.22
C PRO A 71 -14.02 -2.70 6.25
N LYS A 72 -14.16 -2.18 7.48
CA LYS A 72 -13.16 -2.35 8.55
C LYS A 72 -12.80 -3.82 8.81
N LYS A 73 -13.79 -4.73 8.77
CA LYS A 73 -13.56 -6.18 8.92
C LYS A 73 -12.64 -6.72 7.82
N THR A 74 -12.90 -6.36 6.56
CA THR A 74 -12.07 -6.71 5.42
C THR A 74 -10.66 -6.11 5.54
N GLN A 75 -10.51 -4.88 6.08
CA GLN A 75 -9.19 -4.30 6.33
C GLN A 75 -8.36 -5.12 7.35
N ILE A 76 -9.01 -5.62 8.42
CA ILE A 76 -8.35 -6.49 9.41
C ILE A 76 -7.94 -7.82 8.75
N ALA A 77 -8.83 -8.42 7.97
CA ALA A 77 -8.54 -9.64 7.20
C ALA A 77 -7.37 -9.45 6.22
N ILE A 78 -7.34 -8.32 5.49
CA ILE A 78 -6.22 -7.96 4.59
C ILE A 78 -4.92 -7.89 5.38
N LYS A 79 -4.90 -7.22 6.53
CA LYS A 79 -3.70 -7.13 7.37
C LYS A 79 -3.24 -8.52 7.82
N ALA A 80 -4.16 -9.36 8.29
CA ALA A 80 -3.85 -10.72 8.74
C ALA A 80 -3.29 -11.58 7.59
N ALA A 81 -3.92 -11.54 6.41
CA ALA A 81 -3.46 -12.27 5.22
C ALA A 81 -2.08 -11.79 4.76
N VAL A 82 -1.81 -10.48 4.75
CA VAL A 82 -0.48 -9.92 4.42
C VAL A 82 0.60 -10.41 5.38
N ILE A 83 0.33 -10.38 6.69
CA ILE A 83 1.28 -10.86 7.71
C ILE A 83 1.54 -12.36 7.54
N LYS A 84 0.47 -13.15 7.30
CA LYS A 84 0.62 -14.59 7.06
C LYS A 84 1.43 -14.86 5.81
N THR A 85 1.24 -14.10 4.73
CA THR A 85 2.03 -14.24 3.50
C THR A 85 3.49 -13.83 3.70
N ILE A 86 3.78 -12.74 4.39
CA ILE A 86 5.16 -12.24 4.52
C ILE A 86 6.01 -13.13 5.45
N LEU A 87 5.36 -13.78 6.42
CA LEU A 87 6.02 -14.73 7.32
C LEU A 87 5.95 -16.18 6.83
N ASP A 88 5.40 -16.42 5.64
CA ASP A 88 5.35 -17.75 5.04
C ASP A 88 6.77 -18.19 4.60
N PRO A 89 7.34 -19.25 5.20
CA PRO A 89 8.67 -19.73 4.85
C PRO A 89 8.76 -20.24 3.40
N GLY A 90 7.65 -20.72 2.86
CA GLY A 90 7.52 -21.21 1.49
C GLY A 90 7.14 -20.12 0.49
N LEU A 91 7.26 -18.83 0.85
CA LEU A 91 7.04 -17.75 -0.10
C LEU A 91 8.18 -17.74 -1.15
N PRO A 92 7.89 -17.90 -2.45
CA PRO A 92 8.93 -17.85 -3.47
C PRO A 92 9.60 -16.48 -3.56
N ALA A 93 8.81 -15.40 -3.60
CA ALA A 93 9.32 -14.04 -3.75
C ALA A 93 8.46 -13.05 -2.96
N TYR A 94 9.08 -12.00 -2.42
CA TYR A 94 8.42 -10.96 -1.64
C TYR A 94 7.83 -9.83 -2.49
N LEU A 95 8.22 -9.73 -3.76
CA LEU A 95 7.62 -8.79 -4.72
C LEU A 95 6.51 -9.48 -5.52
N LYS A 96 5.68 -8.67 -6.16
CA LYS A 96 4.57 -9.12 -7.00
C LYS A 96 5.14 -9.81 -8.25
N PRO A 97 4.52 -10.89 -8.77
CA PRO A 97 3.16 -11.35 -8.53
C PRO A 97 2.98 -12.42 -7.43
N ALA A 98 4.06 -13.11 -7.02
CA ALA A 98 3.94 -14.33 -6.21
C ALA A 98 3.33 -14.08 -4.81
N ALA A 99 3.76 -13.00 -4.14
CA ALA A 99 3.17 -12.59 -2.85
C ALA A 99 1.67 -12.29 -2.95
N ILE A 100 1.21 -11.70 -4.05
CA ILE A 100 -0.21 -11.38 -4.25
C ILE A 100 -1.04 -12.65 -4.44
N THR A 101 -0.49 -13.67 -5.09
CA THR A 101 -1.16 -14.98 -5.24
C THR A 101 -1.36 -15.65 -3.89
N LYS A 102 -0.30 -15.79 -3.07
CA LYS A 102 -0.39 -16.37 -1.70
C LYS A 102 -1.32 -15.54 -0.80
N PHE A 103 -1.23 -14.22 -0.86
CA PHE A 103 -2.15 -13.31 -0.17
C PHE A 103 -3.61 -13.60 -0.51
N THR A 104 -3.91 -13.75 -1.80
CA THR A 104 -5.26 -14.00 -2.28
C THR A 104 -5.79 -15.34 -1.73
N ILE A 105 -4.94 -16.37 -1.69
CA ILE A 105 -5.29 -17.68 -1.10
C ILE A 105 -5.64 -17.53 0.39
N TYR A 106 -4.82 -16.83 1.18
CA TYR A 106 -5.12 -16.61 2.59
C TYR A 106 -6.35 -15.73 2.83
N LEU A 107 -6.57 -14.72 2.00
CA LEU A 107 -7.75 -13.87 2.11
C LEU A 107 -9.04 -14.62 1.74
N MET A 108 -9.00 -15.50 0.74
CA MET A 108 -10.13 -16.36 0.36
C MET A 108 -10.47 -17.39 1.44
N ALA A 109 -9.46 -17.88 2.17
CA ALA A 109 -9.64 -18.81 3.28
C ALA A 109 -10.29 -18.13 4.51
N ASP A 110 -10.18 -16.81 4.65
CA ASP A 110 -10.84 -16.06 5.72
C ASP A 110 -12.30 -15.76 5.36
N SER A 111 -13.22 -16.54 5.93
CA SER A 111 -14.67 -16.38 5.75
C SER A 111 -15.20 -15.04 6.27
N ALA A 112 -14.52 -14.40 7.23
CA ALA A 112 -14.94 -13.11 7.79
C ALA A 112 -14.64 -11.92 6.87
N SER A 113 -13.79 -12.09 5.86
CA SER A 113 -13.34 -11.02 4.97
C SER A 113 -14.41 -10.56 3.97
N ASN A 114 -15.41 -11.41 3.68
CA ASN A 114 -16.37 -11.27 2.57
C ASN A 114 -15.72 -11.18 1.18
N TYR A 115 -14.42 -11.49 1.06
CA TYR A 115 -13.67 -11.31 -0.19
C TYR A 115 -14.20 -12.19 -1.34
N ASN A 116 -14.63 -13.42 -1.03
CA ASN A 116 -15.17 -14.35 -2.03
C ASN A 116 -16.40 -13.80 -2.78
N ASN A 117 -17.15 -12.88 -2.17
CA ASN A 117 -18.35 -12.28 -2.78
C ASN A 117 -18.04 -11.03 -3.61
N ILE A 118 -16.83 -10.47 -3.50
CA ILE A 118 -16.44 -9.22 -4.16
C ILE A 118 -15.21 -9.35 -5.05
N LYS A 119 -14.60 -10.53 -5.12
CA LYS A 119 -13.39 -10.80 -5.91
C LYS A 119 -13.58 -10.60 -7.42
N ASP A 120 -14.80 -10.80 -7.92
CA ASP A 120 -15.14 -10.68 -9.34
C ASP A 120 -15.46 -9.24 -9.75
N ASP A 121 -15.67 -8.35 -8.77
CA ASP A 121 -15.81 -6.91 -9.00
C ASP A 121 -14.42 -6.29 -9.17
N SER A 122 -14.09 -5.91 -10.41
CA SER A 122 -12.76 -5.38 -10.78
C SER A 122 -12.36 -4.18 -9.92
N THR A 123 -13.28 -3.24 -9.68
CA THR A 123 -13.01 -2.01 -8.92
C THR A 123 -12.74 -2.33 -7.45
N LYS A 124 -13.59 -3.17 -6.82
CA LYS A 124 -13.41 -3.58 -5.42
C LYS A 124 -12.14 -4.41 -5.22
N ASN A 125 -11.90 -5.37 -6.12
CA ASN A 125 -10.72 -6.22 -6.06
C ASN A 125 -9.43 -5.40 -6.26
N SER A 126 -9.45 -4.43 -7.18
CA SER A 126 -8.32 -3.51 -7.39
C SER A 126 -8.04 -2.67 -6.14
N ALA A 127 -9.07 -2.13 -5.47
CA ALA A 127 -8.92 -1.40 -4.22
C ALA A 127 -8.33 -2.29 -3.09
N ILE A 128 -8.78 -3.54 -2.97
CA ILE A 128 -8.26 -4.51 -2.00
C ILE A 128 -6.79 -4.84 -2.27
N LYS A 129 -6.45 -5.13 -3.52
CA LYS A 129 -5.06 -5.40 -3.92
C LYS A 129 -4.17 -4.18 -3.66
N ALA A 130 -4.61 -2.96 -4.00
CA ALA A 130 -3.87 -1.74 -3.73
C ALA A 130 -3.61 -1.52 -2.22
N SER A 131 -4.64 -1.75 -1.39
CA SER A 131 -4.52 -1.73 0.07
C SER A 131 -3.51 -2.77 0.58
N ALA A 132 -3.59 -4.01 0.07
CA ALA A 132 -2.66 -5.08 0.40
C ALA A 132 -1.21 -4.75 0.01
N CYS A 133 -0.99 -4.16 -1.18
CA CYS A 133 0.32 -3.73 -1.64
C CYS A 133 0.95 -2.72 -0.69
N THR A 134 0.17 -1.71 -0.29
CA THR A 134 0.60 -0.72 0.70
C THR A 134 0.99 -1.40 2.02
N LYS A 135 0.24 -2.40 2.47
CA LYS A 135 0.58 -3.16 3.69
C LYS A 135 1.82 -4.04 3.51
N PHE A 136 2.02 -4.67 2.36
CA PHE A 136 3.25 -5.39 2.05
C PHE A 136 4.47 -4.48 2.13
N ASP A 137 4.40 -3.27 1.59
CA ASP A 137 5.51 -2.30 1.65
C ASP A 137 5.86 -1.92 3.09
N HIS A 138 4.85 -1.64 3.91
CA HIS A 138 5.06 -1.36 5.34
C HIS A 138 5.65 -2.56 6.09
N SER A 139 5.06 -3.76 5.94
CA SER A 139 5.55 -4.97 6.62
C SER A 139 6.98 -5.32 6.21
N ARG A 140 7.31 -5.15 4.92
CA ARG A 140 8.68 -5.32 4.42
C ARG A 140 9.63 -4.27 5.00
N SER A 141 9.23 -3.01 5.07
CA SER A 141 10.02 -1.97 5.74
C SER A 141 10.29 -2.34 7.21
N ASP A 142 9.27 -2.84 7.92
CA ASP A 142 9.41 -3.25 9.32
C ASP A 142 10.31 -4.48 9.50
N LEU A 143 10.20 -5.49 8.64
CA LEU A 143 11.12 -6.64 8.64
C LEU A 143 12.57 -6.21 8.42
N LYS A 144 12.82 -5.35 7.41
CA LYS A 144 14.16 -4.81 7.13
C LYS A 144 14.73 -4.05 8.33
N LYS A 145 13.89 -3.27 9.04
CA LYS A 145 14.28 -2.57 10.27
C LYS A 145 14.61 -3.52 11.42
N CYS A 146 13.83 -4.59 11.59
CA CYS A 146 14.13 -5.61 12.60
C CYS A 146 15.49 -6.27 12.32
N ILE A 147 15.77 -6.65 11.07
CA ILE A 147 17.07 -7.22 10.67
C ILE A 147 18.20 -6.22 10.96
N HIS A 148 18.06 -4.97 10.54
CA HIS A 148 19.07 -3.93 10.80
C HIS A 148 19.34 -3.75 12.29
N SER A 149 18.27 -3.71 13.10
CA SER A 149 18.36 -3.54 14.56
C SER A 149 18.89 -4.78 15.28
N SER A 150 18.92 -5.93 14.60
CA SER A 150 19.42 -7.19 15.16
C SER A 150 20.95 -7.23 15.26
N PHE A 151 21.65 -6.35 14.54
CA PHE A 151 23.10 -6.22 14.61
C PHE A 151 23.52 -5.36 15.81
N ILE A 152 24.82 -5.43 16.12
CA ILE A 152 25.42 -4.66 17.22
C ILE A 152 25.14 -3.17 17.06
N SER A 153 24.66 -2.55 18.13
CA SER A 153 24.40 -1.11 18.21
C SER A 153 24.95 -0.52 19.50
N LYS A 154 24.98 0.81 19.64
CA LYS A 154 25.42 1.46 20.88
C LYS A 154 24.59 1.06 22.11
N GLU A 155 23.33 0.69 21.89
CA GLU A 155 22.39 0.30 22.95
C GLU A 155 22.40 -1.22 23.20
N LYS A 156 22.96 -1.99 22.26
CA LYS A 156 22.93 -3.45 22.26
C LYS A 156 24.31 -4.00 21.88
N PRO A 157 25.15 -4.38 22.86
CA PRO A 157 26.54 -4.79 22.61
C PRO A 157 26.63 -6.13 21.87
N ASP A 158 25.62 -6.99 22.01
CA ASP A 158 25.55 -8.30 21.37
C ASP A 158 24.44 -8.34 20.32
N PRO A 159 24.66 -9.00 19.16
CA PRO A 159 23.62 -9.19 18.16
C PRO A 159 22.49 -10.11 18.68
N ASP A 160 21.27 -9.94 18.16
CA ASP A 160 20.18 -10.88 18.43
C ASP A 160 20.49 -12.27 17.87
N ASN A 161 20.23 -13.31 18.67
CA ASN A 161 20.16 -14.64 18.09
C ASN A 161 18.91 -14.77 17.19
N ILE A 162 18.88 -15.82 16.36
CA ILE A 162 17.82 -15.96 15.35
C ILE A 162 16.41 -16.07 15.95
N VAL A 163 16.26 -16.67 17.13
CA VAL A 163 14.97 -16.82 17.81
C VAL A 163 14.48 -15.46 18.31
N GLN A 164 15.34 -14.68 18.96
CA GLN A 164 15.04 -13.32 19.41
C GLN A 164 14.64 -12.42 18.24
N LEU A 165 15.34 -12.53 17.11
CA LEU A 165 15.00 -11.79 15.90
C LEU A 165 13.61 -12.17 15.36
N CYS A 166 13.29 -13.47 15.31
CA CYS A 166 11.97 -13.94 14.89
C CYS A 166 10.86 -13.44 15.83
N GLU A 167 11.07 -13.50 17.15
CA GLU A 167 10.13 -12.98 18.15
C GLU A 167 9.90 -11.47 17.98
N ALA A 168 10.98 -10.71 17.79
CA ALA A 168 10.91 -9.27 17.54
C ALA A 168 10.10 -8.95 16.27
N MET A 169 10.27 -9.73 15.19
CA MET A 169 9.48 -9.58 13.96
C MET A 169 8.00 -9.93 14.16
N ILE A 170 7.70 -11.04 14.83
CA ILE A 170 6.33 -11.46 15.15
C ILE A 170 5.62 -10.39 15.96
N MET A 171 6.30 -9.84 16.98
CA MET A 171 5.76 -8.75 17.81
C MET A 171 5.58 -7.46 17.03
N LYS A 172 6.58 -7.05 16.24
CA LYS A 172 6.54 -5.80 15.45
C LYS A 172 5.40 -5.79 14.44
N LEU A 173 5.17 -6.91 13.76
CA LEU A 173 4.10 -7.05 12.78
C LEU A 173 2.70 -7.25 13.42
N GLY A 174 2.65 -7.59 14.71
CA GLY A 174 1.41 -7.99 15.39
C GLY A 174 0.94 -9.39 14.97
N ALA A 175 1.88 -10.28 14.60
CA ALA A 175 1.59 -11.65 14.22
C ALA A 175 1.29 -12.55 15.44
N SER A 176 1.69 -12.14 16.65
CA SER A 176 1.37 -12.84 17.90
C SER A 176 -0.14 -12.94 18.14
N THR A 177 -0.90 -11.88 17.83
CA THR A 177 -2.37 -11.91 17.91
C THR A 177 -3.03 -12.82 16.88
N LEU A 178 -2.27 -13.27 15.87
CA LEU A 178 -2.68 -14.22 14.84
C LEU A 178 -2.19 -15.64 15.16
N GLY A 179 -1.65 -15.88 16.35
CA GLY A 179 -1.13 -17.19 16.77
C GLY A 179 0.16 -17.61 16.09
N HIS A 180 0.90 -16.69 15.45
CA HIS A 180 2.21 -17.04 14.89
C HIS A 180 3.23 -17.24 16.01
N THR A 181 3.96 -18.34 15.93
CA THR A 181 5.09 -18.69 16.81
C THR A 181 6.35 -18.86 15.99
N VAL A 182 7.51 -18.86 16.65
CA VAL A 182 8.77 -19.16 15.98
C VAL A 182 8.80 -20.64 15.62
N THR A 183 8.96 -20.93 14.34
CA THR A 183 9.13 -22.28 13.81
C THR A 183 10.51 -22.42 13.17
N LEU A 184 10.99 -23.65 13.00
CA LEU A 184 12.29 -23.88 12.37
C LEU A 184 12.36 -23.35 10.92
N PRO A 185 11.35 -23.57 10.05
CA PRO A 185 11.36 -23.01 8.70
C PRO A 185 11.35 -21.47 8.70
N LEU A 186 10.62 -20.84 9.64
CA LEU A 186 10.62 -19.39 9.78
C LEU A 186 12.01 -18.90 10.19
N ALA A 187 12.66 -19.53 11.18
CA ALA A 187 14.00 -19.16 11.61
C ALA A 187 15.02 -19.27 10.47
N ALA A 188 14.98 -20.36 9.70
CA ALA A 188 15.86 -20.53 8.54
C ALA A 188 15.61 -19.46 7.47
N ARG A 189 14.35 -19.10 7.22
CA ARG A 189 13.97 -18.04 6.29
C ARG A 189 14.47 -16.67 6.75
N ILE A 190 14.34 -16.35 8.03
CA ILE A 190 14.82 -15.08 8.59
C ILE A 190 16.35 -15.03 8.60
N ALA A 191 17.04 -16.13 8.88
CA ALA A 191 18.50 -16.23 8.79
C ALA A 191 18.98 -15.92 7.36
N PHE A 192 18.29 -16.47 6.35
CA PHE A 192 18.53 -16.13 4.96
C PHE A 192 18.35 -14.64 4.66
N LEU A 193 17.23 -14.03 5.10
CA LEU A 193 17.02 -12.60 4.92
C LEU A 193 18.11 -11.75 5.59
N ARG A 194 18.58 -12.17 6.77
CA ARG A 194 19.66 -11.51 7.50
C ARG A 194 21.01 -11.65 6.79
N LYS A 195 21.31 -12.82 6.21
CA LYS A 195 22.51 -13.04 5.39
C LYS A 195 22.51 -12.12 4.16
N VAL A 196 21.42 -12.09 3.38
CA VAL A 196 21.30 -11.19 2.22
C VAL A 196 21.48 -9.73 2.63
N TYR A 197 20.93 -9.33 3.77
CA TYR A 197 21.10 -7.96 4.28
C TYR A 197 22.56 -7.66 4.59
N PHE A 198 23.25 -8.58 5.26
CA PHE A 198 24.65 -8.44 5.64
C PHE A 198 25.57 -8.37 4.42
N ASP A 199 25.35 -9.22 3.42
CA ASP A 199 26.17 -9.31 2.21
C ASP A 199 26.01 -8.06 1.31
N ASN A 200 24.88 -7.36 1.42
CA ASN A 200 24.55 -6.19 0.59
C ASN A 200 24.55 -4.86 1.35
N ARG A 201 25.15 -4.80 2.54
CA ARG A 201 25.34 -3.54 3.25
C ARG A 201 26.47 -2.72 2.62
N ASP A 202 26.29 -1.42 2.55
CA ASP A 202 27.33 -0.51 2.08
C ASP A 202 28.37 -0.22 3.18
N GLY A 203 29.32 0.68 2.91
CA GLY A 203 30.31 1.13 3.89
C GLY A 203 29.73 1.83 5.12
N THR A 204 28.44 2.19 5.11
CA THR A 204 27.71 2.75 6.26
C THR A 204 27.06 1.68 7.14
N GLY A 205 27.07 0.41 6.70
CA GLY A 205 26.43 -0.71 7.39
C GLY A 205 24.92 -0.78 7.19
N VAL A 206 24.37 0.01 6.25
CA VAL A 206 22.95 0.00 5.89
C VAL A 206 22.80 -0.63 4.52
N CYS A 207 21.79 -1.50 4.36
CA CYS A 207 21.45 -2.04 3.05
C CYS A 207 20.59 -1.03 2.27
N GLY A 208 20.95 -0.77 1.01
CA GLY A 208 20.28 0.19 0.14
C GLY A 208 18.83 -0.14 -0.21
N ASP A 209 18.20 0.71 -1.01
CA ASP A 209 16.78 0.55 -1.39
C ASP A 209 16.50 -0.74 -2.17
N MET A 210 17.52 -1.29 -2.83
CA MET A 210 17.43 -2.49 -3.65
C MET A 210 17.37 -3.82 -2.88
N TYR A 211 17.37 -3.78 -1.54
CA TYR A 211 17.40 -4.96 -0.69
C TYR A 211 16.38 -6.04 -1.07
N TRP A 212 15.13 -5.65 -1.32
CA TRP A 212 14.06 -6.61 -1.62
C TRP A 212 14.15 -7.20 -3.03
N GLU A 213 14.74 -6.48 -3.98
CA GLU A 213 15.02 -7.03 -5.31
C GLU A 213 16.13 -8.09 -5.22
N GLN A 214 17.20 -7.80 -4.45
CA GLN A 214 18.29 -8.75 -4.22
C GLN A 214 17.83 -10.01 -3.47
N VAL A 215 16.96 -9.85 -2.47
CA VAL A 215 16.33 -10.98 -1.77
C VAL A 215 15.55 -11.85 -2.78
N ASN A 216 14.75 -11.23 -3.65
CA ASN A 216 13.99 -12.00 -4.63
C ASN A 216 14.86 -12.69 -5.66
N GLU A 217 15.89 -12.03 -6.18
CA GLU A 217 16.84 -12.61 -7.13
C GLU A 217 17.44 -13.90 -6.57
N GLN A 218 17.96 -13.86 -5.34
CA GLN A 218 18.53 -15.05 -4.71
C GLN A 218 17.47 -16.14 -4.41
N LEU A 219 16.23 -15.76 -4.08
CA LEU A 219 15.16 -16.73 -3.86
C LEU A 219 14.65 -17.38 -5.14
N GLU A 220 14.65 -16.64 -6.24
CA GLU A 220 14.31 -17.13 -7.58
C GLU A 220 15.39 -18.09 -8.07
N GLU A 221 16.67 -17.78 -7.84
CA GLU A 221 17.78 -18.72 -8.10
C GLU A 221 17.66 -20.01 -7.29
N LEU A 222 17.26 -19.93 -6.02
CA LEU A 222 17.01 -21.11 -5.20
C LEU A 222 15.82 -21.94 -5.72
N GLN A 223 14.77 -21.30 -6.24
CA GLN A 223 13.61 -22.01 -6.79
C GLN A 223 13.91 -22.83 -8.05
N CYS A 224 15.00 -22.53 -8.75
CA CYS A 224 15.45 -23.35 -9.88
C CYS A 224 16.07 -24.69 -9.45
N LYS A 225 16.25 -24.93 -8.14
CA LYS A 225 16.86 -26.13 -7.57
C LYS A 225 15.83 -27.14 -7.08
N GLU A 226 16.27 -28.37 -6.83
CA GLU A 226 15.40 -29.41 -6.25
C GLU A 226 15.03 -29.08 -4.79
N SER A 227 13.85 -29.52 -4.33
CA SER A 227 13.35 -29.21 -2.98
C SER A 227 14.34 -29.59 -1.87
N ARG A 228 15.09 -30.69 -2.03
CA ARG A 228 16.14 -31.11 -1.10
C ARG A 228 17.31 -30.10 -1.04
N GLU A 229 17.70 -29.55 -2.18
CA GLU A 229 18.79 -28.57 -2.29
C GLU A 229 18.37 -27.22 -1.69
N ILE A 230 17.11 -26.82 -1.89
CA ILE A 230 16.53 -25.63 -1.25
C ILE A 230 16.58 -25.77 0.27
N SER A 231 16.08 -26.90 0.80
CA SER A 231 16.09 -27.18 2.24
C SER A 231 17.52 -27.21 2.81
N LEU A 232 18.48 -27.76 2.06
CA LEU A 232 19.89 -27.76 2.46
C LEU A 232 20.46 -26.34 2.52
N ALA A 233 20.22 -25.50 1.51
CA ALA A 233 20.71 -24.12 1.48
C ALA A 233 20.16 -23.28 2.65
N PHE A 234 18.87 -23.42 2.99
CA PHE A 234 18.29 -22.76 4.16
C PHE A 234 18.86 -23.29 5.47
N LYS A 235 19.11 -24.60 5.57
CA LYS A 235 19.74 -25.21 6.73
C LYS A 235 21.17 -24.69 6.94
N GLU A 236 21.99 -24.71 5.90
CA GLU A 236 23.37 -24.20 5.95
C GLU A 236 23.41 -22.74 6.36
N THR A 237 22.50 -21.92 5.79
CA THR A 237 22.38 -20.51 6.16
C THR A 237 21.99 -20.32 7.62
N LEU A 238 21.09 -21.15 8.16
CA LEU A 238 20.73 -21.12 9.57
C LEU A 238 21.89 -21.55 10.49
N GLU A 239 22.65 -22.57 10.10
CA GLU A 239 23.82 -23.03 10.86
C GLU A 239 24.94 -21.97 10.90
N GLU A 240 25.20 -21.31 9.77
CA GLU A 240 26.12 -20.16 9.69
C GLU A 240 25.69 -19.00 10.59
N ASP A 241 24.39 -18.72 10.60
CA ASP A 241 23.79 -17.65 11.39
C ASP A 241 23.90 -17.95 12.90
N LEU A 242 23.59 -19.17 13.33
CA LEU A 242 23.76 -19.62 14.73
C LEU A 242 25.23 -19.58 15.17
N LYS A 243 26.15 -19.92 14.28
CA LYS A 243 27.59 -19.82 14.57
C LYS A 243 28.05 -18.38 14.74
N SER A 244 27.45 -17.44 14.01
CA SER A 244 27.87 -16.04 13.97
C SER A 244 27.23 -15.18 15.07
N TYR A 245 25.98 -15.46 15.42
CA TYR A 245 25.15 -14.60 16.28
C TYR A 245 24.65 -15.30 17.55
N GLY A 246 25.17 -16.48 17.86
CA GLY A 246 24.91 -17.21 19.10
C GLY A 246 24.10 -18.48 18.89
N ALA A 247 24.57 -19.57 19.49
CA ALA A 247 23.89 -20.85 19.47
C ALA A 247 22.63 -20.83 20.34
N VAL A 248 21.55 -21.40 19.82
CA VAL A 248 20.29 -21.59 20.53
C VAL A 248 19.88 -23.06 20.38
N HIS A 249 19.35 -23.67 21.44
CA HIS A 249 18.75 -24.99 21.34
C HIS A 249 17.47 -24.90 20.51
N LEU A 250 17.51 -25.48 19.31
CA LEU A 250 16.38 -25.51 18.38
C LEU A 250 15.34 -26.60 18.72
N ASP A 251 15.64 -27.50 19.66
CA ASP A 251 14.83 -28.68 19.99
C ASP A 251 13.41 -28.35 20.49
N GLY A 252 13.16 -27.10 20.88
CA GLY A 252 11.84 -26.60 21.28
C GLY A 252 11.04 -25.91 20.17
N LEU A 253 11.59 -25.76 18.96
CA LEU A 253 10.87 -25.13 17.86
C LEU A 253 9.88 -26.12 17.23
N VAL A 254 8.65 -25.65 17.02
CA VAL A 254 7.60 -26.44 16.39
C VAL A 254 8.03 -26.77 14.96
N LEU A 255 8.23 -28.06 14.68
CA LEU A 255 8.22 -28.58 13.32
C LEU A 255 6.77 -28.55 12.85
N LEU A 256 6.49 -27.74 11.84
CA LEU A 256 5.18 -27.81 11.18
C LEU A 256 5.14 -29.17 10.47
N GLU A 257 4.34 -30.09 10.98
CA GLU A 257 3.89 -31.25 10.20
C GLU A 257 2.96 -30.69 9.11
N ASP A 258 3.28 -30.97 7.84
CA ASP A 258 2.53 -30.53 6.66
C ASP A 258 1.06 -30.98 6.67
#